data_AF-A0A4R2PAZ6-F1
#
_entry.id   AF-A0A4R2PAZ6-F1
#
_cell.length_a   1.000
_cell.length_b   1.000
_cell.length_c   1.000
_cell.angle_alpha   90.00
_cell.angle_beta   90.00
_cell.angle_gamma   90.00
#
_symmetry.space_group_name_H-M   'P 1'
#
loop_
_entity.id
_entity.type
_entity.pdbx_description
1 polymer ?
#
loop_
_entity_poly.entity_id
_entity_poly.type
_entity_poly.pdbx_seq_one_letter_code
_entity_poly.pdbx_strand_id
1 'polypeptide(L)'
;MGKKKKKNKDLGPKRKRLKREARLKQARIWVDNYEGKNIIKGYRNWFAVDLECALKELEMVGYPVSIKQKEYVKRATAERQRERQLRKERRDAHKQALLDDDWSDETFAFIAGYTPGGAPFGITHEEIEREEKRAEEELQKEIREWEKDFADCDDKDNGSLDKNKDKDLDVSDEDLPF
;
A
#
# COMPACT_ATOMS: atom_id res chain seq x y z
N MET A 1 6.75 -28.70 -23.57
CA MET A 1 7.70 -27.66 -24.02
C MET A 1 7.17 -26.28 -23.65
N GLY A 2 7.78 -25.62 -22.66
CA GLY A 2 7.34 -24.30 -22.20
C GLY A 2 7.61 -23.22 -23.25
N LYS A 3 6.57 -22.53 -23.70
CA LYS A 3 6.69 -21.41 -24.64
C LYS A 3 7.51 -20.29 -23.96
N LYS A 4 8.76 -20.09 -24.38
CA LYS A 4 9.60 -18.97 -23.92
C LYS A 4 8.90 -17.65 -24.27
N LYS A 5 8.55 -16.84 -23.25
CA LYS A 5 8.00 -15.49 -23.44
C LYS A 5 8.95 -14.67 -24.33
N LYS A 6 8.47 -14.19 -25.47
CA LYS A 6 9.21 -13.25 -26.32
C LYS A 6 9.49 -11.98 -25.52
N LYS A 7 10.75 -11.72 -25.17
CA LYS A 7 11.15 -10.44 -24.58
C LYS A 7 10.86 -9.36 -25.62
N ASN A 8 9.96 -8.44 -25.31
CA ASN A 8 9.67 -7.30 -26.19
C ASN A 8 10.96 -6.48 -26.32
N LYS A 9 11.52 -6.40 -27.54
CA LYS A 9 12.92 -5.96 -27.77
C LYS A 9 13.07 -4.45 -27.95
N ASP A 10 11.97 -3.71 -28.08
CA ASP A 10 12.06 -2.28 -28.29
C ASP A 10 12.00 -1.51 -26.97
N LEU A 11 13.16 -1.33 -26.34
CA LEU A 11 13.34 -0.52 -25.13
C LEU A 11 13.47 0.98 -25.45
N GLY A 12 13.23 1.39 -26.71
CA GLY A 12 13.40 2.75 -27.18
C GLY A 12 14.86 3.25 -27.14
N PRO A 13 15.07 4.54 -27.48
CA PRO A 13 16.40 5.12 -27.60
C PRO A 13 17.23 4.99 -26.32
N LYS A 14 18.44 4.44 -26.42
CA LYS A 14 19.37 4.21 -25.29
C LYS A 14 19.56 5.46 -24.43
N ARG A 15 19.64 6.65 -25.05
CA ARG A 15 19.81 7.95 -24.38
C ARG A 15 18.75 8.24 -23.32
N LYS A 16 17.51 7.79 -23.52
CA LYS A 16 16.38 8.00 -22.59
C LYS A 16 16.41 7.07 -21.38
N ARG A 17 17.32 6.08 -21.37
CA ARG A 17 17.46 5.07 -20.32
C ARG A 17 18.77 5.20 -19.54
N LEU A 18 19.53 6.27 -19.80
CA LEU A 18 20.82 6.49 -19.15
C LEU A 18 20.64 6.85 -17.68
N LYS A 19 21.54 6.33 -16.84
CA LYS A 19 21.71 6.79 -15.45
C LYS A 19 22.34 8.19 -15.44
N ARG A 20 22.17 8.90 -14.32
CA ARG A 20 22.58 10.31 -14.15
C ARG A 20 24.02 10.58 -14.56
N GLU A 21 24.98 9.77 -14.10
CA GLU A 21 26.41 9.96 -14.44
C GLU A 21 26.67 9.88 -15.93
N ALA A 22 26.07 8.90 -16.60
CA ALA A 22 26.20 8.73 -18.05
C ALA A 22 25.54 9.89 -18.81
N ARG A 23 24.40 10.39 -18.31
CA ARG A 23 23.78 11.61 -18.86
C ARG A 23 24.70 12.81 -18.72
N LEU A 24 25.30 13.06 -17.56
CA LEU A 24 26.21 14.20 -17.35
C LEU A 24 27.44 14.17 -18.26
N LYS A 25 27.99 12.98 -18.52
CA LYS A 25 29.08 12.81 -19.50
C LYS A 25 28.63 13.19 -20.91
N GLN A 26 27.45 12.73 -21.33
CA GLN A 26 26.88 13.07 -22.64
C GLN A 26 26.36 14.51 -22.71
N ALA A 27 25.96 15.08 -21.59
CA ALA A 27 25.35 16.40 -21.50
C ALA A 27 26.32 17.48 -21.98
N ARG A 28 27.61 17.37 -21.65
CA ARG A 28 28.66 18.28 -22.14
C ARG A 28 28.64 18.36 -23.67
N ILE A 29 28.82 17.22 -24.33
CA ILE A 29 28.80 17.09 -25.79
C ILE A 29 27.44 17.53 -26.37
N TRP A 30 26.34 17.18 -25.71
CA TRP A 30 25.01 17.51 -26.20
C TRP A 30 24.70 19.00 -26.13
N VAL A 31 25.13 19.69 -25.06
CA VAL A 31 24.96 21.14 -24.90
C VAL A 31 25.70 21.89 -26.01
N ASP A 32 26.92 21.46 -26.36
CA ASP A 32 27.72 22.09 -27.42
C ASP A 32 27.07 21.97 -28.80
N ASN A 33 26.34 20.88 -29.05
CA ASN A 33 25.67 20.59 -30.33
C ASN A 33 24.19 21.00 -30.34
N TYR A 34 23.70 21.70 -29.30
CA TYR A 34 22.27 22.02 -29.19
C TYR A 34 21.92 23.34 -29.85
N GLU A 35 21.18 23.30 -30.96
CA GLU A 35 20.77 24.48 -31.73
C GLU A 35 19.35 25.00 -31.40
N GLY A 36 18.67 24.38 -30.43
CA GLY A 36 17.28 24.71 -30.13
C GLY A 36 17.10 25.97 -29.26
N LYS A 37 15.93 26.61 -29.34
CA LYS A 37 15.61 27.83 -28.57
C LYS A 37 15.57 27.63 -27.05
N ASN A 38 15.04 26.49 -26.59
CA ASN A 38 14.86 26.22 -25.16
C ASN A 38 15.68 25.00 -24.75
N ILE A 39 16.88 25.23 -24.25
CA ILE A 39 17.82 24.17 -23.86
C ILE A 39 17.29 23.26 -22.76
N ILE A 40 16.57 23.80 -21.77
CA ILE A 40 16.00 23.01 -20.67
C ILE A 40 14.96 22.03 -21.23
N LYS A 41 14.07 22.51 -22.11
CA LYS A 41 13.06 21.66 -22.75
C LYS A 41 13.69 20.65 -23.72
N GLY A 42 14.73 21.05 -24.45
CA GLY A 42 15.52 20.17 -25.31
C GLY A 42 16.14 19.02 -24.52
N TYR A 43 16.82 19.35 -23.43
CA TYR A 43 17.50 18.40 -22.56
C TYR A 43 16.52 17.40 -21.95
N ARG A 44 15.42 17.94 -21.40
CA ARG A 44 14.28 17.17 -20.87
C ARG A 44 13.79 16.13 -21.89
N ASN A 45 13.56 16.54 -23.14
CA ASN A 45 13.03 15.65 -24.18
C ASN A 45 14.07 14.65 -24.69
N TRP A 46 15.33 15.06 -24.79
CA TRP A 46 16.42 14.24 -25.29
C TRP A 46 16.74 13.06 -24.36
N PHE A 47 16.85 13.36 -23.05
CA PHE A 47 17.18 12.39 -22.01
C PHE A 47 15.96 11.81 -21.27
N ALA A 48 14.75 12.28 -21.58
CA ALA A 48 13.50 11.89 -20.93
C ALA A 48 13.49 12.09 -19.40
N VAL A 49 13.97 13.25 -18.97
CA VAL A 49 13.98 13.67 -17.55
C VAL A 49 12.88 14.70 -17.26
N ASP A 50 12.72 15.11 -16.00
CA ASP A 50 11.84 16.22 -15.63
C ASP A 50 12.52 17.60 -15.80
N LEU A 51 11.72 18.67 -15.84
CA LEU A 51 12.21 20.05 -16.00
C LEU A 51 13.20 20.44 -14.89
N GLU A 52 12.92 20.10 -13.63
CA GLU A 52 13.83 20.37 -12.51
C GLU A 52 15.14 19.57 -12.61
N CYS A 53 15.06 18.32 -13.06
CA CYS A 53 16.26 17.51 -13.30
C CYS A 53 17.10 18.10 -14.43
N ALA A 54 16.48 18.47 -15.55
CA ALA A 54 17.16 19.12 -16.66
C ALA A 54 17.86 20.42 -16.22
N LEU A 55 17.17 21.26 -15.44
CA LEU A 55 17.72 22.48 -14.90
C LEU A 55 18.98 22.22 -14.05
N LYS A 56 18.87 21.33 -13.05
CA LYS A 56 20.00 20.99 -12.15
C LYS A 56 21.17 20.36 -12.91
N GLU A 57 20.89 19.48 -13.87
CA GLU A 57 21.93 18.83 -14.68
C GLU A 57 22.66 19.81 -15.59
N LEU A 58 21.96 20.78 -16.18
CA LEU A 58 22.58 21.86 -16.94
C LEU A 58 23.46 22.76 -16.06
N GLU A 59 23.02 23.09 -14.84
CA GLU A 59 23.85 23.83 -13.87
C GLU A 59 25.12 23.06 -13.49
N MET A 60 25.03 21.75 -13.25
CA MET A 60 26.19 20.90 -12.95
C MET A 60 27.17 20.76 -14.11
N VAL A 61 26.68 20.83 -15.34
CA VAL A 61 27.52 20.83 -16.55
C VAL A 61 28.21 22.17 -16.76
N GLY A 62 27.79 23.22 -16.05
CA GLY A 62 28.33 24.58 -16.15
C GLY A 62 27.61 25.46 -17.17
N TYR A 63 26.42 25.07 -17.64
CA TYR A 63 25.64 25.89 -18.57
C TYR A 63 25.03 27.08 -17.84
N PRO A 64 25.19 28.33 -18.34
CA PRO A 64 24.64 29.51 -17.70
C PRO A 64 23.12 29.55 -17.85
N VAL A 65 22.40 29.26 -16.76
CA VAL A 65 20.93 29.34 -16.73
C VAL A 65 20.45 30.68 -16.18
N SER A 66 19.60 31.37 -16.94
CA SER A 66 19.00 32.65 -16.55
C SER A 66 17.99 32.51 -15.40
N ILE A 67 17.88 33.53 -14.56
CA ILE A 67 16.87 33.62 -13.49
C ILE A 67 15.46 33.37 -14.03
N LYS A 68 15.11 33.97 -15.18
CA LYS A 68 13.80 33.78 -15.83
C LYS A 68 13.52 32.31 -16.16
N GLN A 69 14.54 31.56 -16.58
CA GLN A 69 14.41 30.13 -16.87
C GLN A 69 14.19 29.32 -15.60
N LYS A 70 14.84 29.68 -14.49
CA LYS A 70 14.63 29.05 -13.18
C LYS A 70 13.21 29.28 -12.67
N GLU A 71 12.72 30.51 -12.77
CA GLU A 71 11.33 30.87 -12.41
C GLU A 71 10.31 30.12 -13.27
N TYR A 72 10.55 30.05 -14.59
CA TYR A 72 9.70 29.26 -15.49
C TYR A 72 9.60 27.80 -15.05
N VAL A 73 10.74 27.16 -14.71
CA VAL A 73 10.76 25.77 -14.23
C VAL A 73 9.97 25.64 -12.93
N LYS A 74 10.20 26.52 -11.95
CA LYS A 74 9.47 26.51 -10.66
C LYS A 74 7.95 26.63 -10.86
N ARG A 75 7.51 27.55 -11.71
CA ARG A 75 6.08 27.73 -12.02
C ARG A 75 5.50 26.50 -12.69
N ALA A 76 6.19 25.96 -13.69
CA ALA A 76 5.73 24.78 -14.43
C ALA A 76 5.64 23.53 -13.56
N THR A 77 6.54 23.39 -12.57
CA THR A 77 6.48 22.25 -11.65
C THR A 77 5.39 22.39 -10.61
N ALA A 78 5.19 23.59 -10.06
CA ALA A 78 4.07 23.88 -9.17
C ALA A 78 2.71 23.66 -9.85
N GLU A 79 2.55 24.12 -11.10
CA GLU A 79 1.32 23.92 -11.89
C GLU A 79 1.03 22.43 -12.10
N ARG A 80 2.03 21.65 -12.51
CA ARG A 80 1.90 20.19 -12.66
C ARG A 80 1.53 19.51 -11.34
N GLN A 81 2.09 19.95 -10.21
CA GLN A 81 1.74 19.40 -8.90
C GLN A 81 0.28 19.68 -8.54
N ARG A 82 -0.19 20.92 -8.75
CA ARG A 82 -1.59 21.29 -8.53
C ARG A 82 -2.54 20.48 -9.41
N GLU A 83 -2.23 20.32 -10.70
CA GLU A 83 -3.04 19.52 -11.62
C GLU A 83 -3.14 18.05 -11.16
N ARG A 84 -2.04 17.48 -10.68
CA ARG A 84 -2.02 16.12 -10.13
C ARG A 84 -2.86 15.99 -8.86
N GLN A 85 -2.82 16.99 -7.98
CA GLN A 85 -3.65 17.03 -6.77
C GLN A 85 -5.13 17.10 -7.13
N LEU A 86 -5.52 18.03 -8.00
CA LEU A 86 -6.91 18.16 -8.45
C LEU A 86 -7.42 16.88 -9.14
N ARG A 87 -6.59 16.23 -9.96
CA ARG A 87 -6.96 14.95 -10.58
C ARG A 87 -7.14 13.83 -9.55
N LYS A 88 -6.34 13.84 -8.49
CA LYS A 88 -6.46 12.88 -7.38
C LYS A 88 -7.76 13.15 -6.61
N GLU A 89 -8.01 14.38 -6.22
CA GLU A 89 -9.25 14.79 -5.54
C GLU A 89 -10.49 14.42 -6.33
N ARG A 90 -10.51 14.68 -7.65
CA ARG A 90 -11.64 14.26 -8.51
C ARG A 90 -11.83 12.75 -8.54
N ARG A 91 -10.75 11.98 -8.55
CA ARG A 91 -10.82 10.51 -8.52
C ARG A 91 -11.35 10.03 -7.18
N ASP A 92 -10.90 10.64 -6.10
CA ASP A 92 -11.29 10.26 -4.75
C ASP A 92 -12.75 10.67 -4.48
N ALA A 93 -13.18 11.85 -4.93
CA ALA A 93 -14.58 12.29 -4.90
C ALA A 93 -15.51 11.39 -5.74
N HIS A 94 -15.08 10.97 -6.94
CA HIS A 94 -15.85 10.01 -7.74
C HIS A 94 -15.97 8.65 -7.05
N LYS A 95 -14.90 8.17 -6.40
CA LYS A 95 -14.98 6.92 -5.62
C LYS A 95 -15.93 7.07 -4.45
N GLN A 96 -15.87 8.20 -3.75
CA GLN A 96 -16.75 8.49 -2.63
C GLN A 96 -18.21 8.54 -3.09
N ALA A 97 -18.52 9.25 -4.17
CA ALA A 97 -19.87 9.27 -4.74
C ALA A 97 -20.38 7.90 -5.20
N LEU A 98 -19.49 6.97 -5.58
CA LEU A 98 -19.86 5.60 -5.92
C LEU A 98 -20.13 4.73 -4.68
N LEU A 99 -19.55 5.09 -3.54
CA LEU A 99 -19.80 4.43 -2.25
C LEU A 99 -21.05 5.00 -1.57
N ASP A 100 -21.30 6.30 -1.73
CA ASP A 100 -22.45 7.02 -1.17
C ASP A 100 -23.71 6.91 -2.05
N ASP A 101 -23.74 5.99 -3.03
CA ASP A 101 -24.89 5.76 -3.91
C ASP A 101 -26.02 5.05 -3.14
N ASP A 102 -26.81 5.85 -2.41
CA ASP A 102 -28.01 5.52 -1.62
C ASP A 102 -29.17 4.90 -2.45
N TRP A 103 -28.94 4.66 -3.74
CA TRP A 103 -29.90 4.05 -4.67
C TRP A 103 -29.82 2.52 -4.73
N SER A 104 -28.81 1.91 -4.10
CA SER A 104 -28.89 0.50 -3.79
C SER A 104 -29.91 0.37 -2.66
N ASP A 105 -31.12 -0.13 -2.95
CA ASP A 105 -31.90 -0.68 -1.85
C ASP A 105 -31.00 -1.74 -1.20
N GLU A 106 -30.61 -1.49 0.05
CA GLU A 106 -29.68 -2.33 0.80
C GLU A 106 -30.42 -3.60 1.26
N THR A 107 -31.36 -4.13 0.47
CA THR A 107 -32.13 -5.34 0.80
C THR A 107 -31.25 -6.57 0.65
N PHE A 108 -30.43 -6.61 -0.39
CA PHE A 108 -29.55 -7.74 -0.69
C PHE A 108 -28.12 -7.47 -0.25
N ALA A 109 -27.57 -8.34 0.59
CA ALA A 109 -26.16 -8.39 0.91
C ALA A 109 -25.32 -8.94 -0.26
N PHE A 110 -25.91 -9.81 -1.09
CA PHE A 110 -25.28 -10.35 -2.28
C PHE A 110 -26.30 -10.70 -3.36
N ILE A 111 -26.21 -10.07 -4.54
CA ILE A 111 -27.07 -10.39 -5.69
C ILE A 111 -26.42 -11.53 -6.50
N ALA A 112 -27.08 -12.69 -6.54
CA ALA A 112 -26.61 -13.85 -7.31
C ALA A 112 -26.89 -13.72 -8.81
N GLY A 113 -27.87 -12.90 -9.20
CA GLY A 113 -28.17 -12.58 -10.59
C GLY A 113 -29.45 -11.78 -10.77
N TYR A 114 -29.84 -11.62 -12.03
CA TYR A 114 -31.09 -10.98 -12.42
C TYR A 114 -31.98 -11.98 -13.17
N THR A 115 -33.28 -11.94 -12.88
CA THR A 115 -34.28 -12.70 -13.62
C THR A 115 -34.44 -12.15 -15.05
N PRO A 116 -35.05 -12.89 -16.00
CA PRO A 116 -35.30 -12.38 -17.36
C PRO A 116 -36.12 -11.08 -17.42
N GLY A 117 -36.90 -10.79 -16.37
CA GLY A 117 -37.64 -9.53 -16.20
C GLY A 117 -36.85 -8.41 -15.54
N GLY A 118 -35.56 -8.61 -15.26
CA GLY A 118 -34.68 -7.60 -14.66
C GLY A 118 -34.77 -7.47 -13.14
N ALA A 119 -35.55 -8.30 -12.45
CA ALA A 119 -35.61 -8.30 -10.98
C ALA A 119 -34.36 -8.99 -10.39
N PRO A 120 -33.64 -8.37 -9.43
CA PRO A 120 -32.51 -9.00 -8.75
C PRO A 120 -32.98 -10.11 -7.82
N PHE A 121 -32.17 -11.16 -7.66
CA PHE A 121 -32.34 -12.16 -6.61
C PHE A 121 -30.97 -12.50 -6.01
N GLY A 122 -30.97 -12.82 -4.72
CA GLY A 122 -29.74 -12.91 -3.95
C GLY A 122 -30.01 -13.23 -2.49
N ILE A 123 -28.97 -13.09 -1.68
CA ILE A 123 -29.02 -13.24 -0.23
C ILE A 123 -29.33 -11.88 0.38
N THR A 124 -30.33 -11.82 1.26
CA THR A 124 -30.69 -10.58 1.97
C THR A 124 -29.85 -10.37 3.22
N HIS A 125 -29.74 -9.12 3.69
CA HIS A 125 -29.05 -8.84 4.96
C HIS A 125 -29.72 -9.58 6.13
N GLU A 126 -31.05 -9.64 6.16
CA GLU A 126 -31.80 -10.36 7.19
C GLU A 126 -31.53 -11.88 7.18
N GLU A 127 -31.33 -12.48 5.99
CA GLU A 127 -30.95 -13.88 5.87
C GLU A 127 -29.55 -14.14 6.44
N ILE A 128 -28.57 -13.27 6.12
CA ILE A 128 -27.22 -13.38 6.69
C ILE A 128 -27.26 -13.22 8.20
N GLU A 129 -27.90 -12.20 8.74
CA GLU A 129 -27.99 -11.95 10.19
C GLU A 129 -28.59 -13.15 10.93
N ARG A 130 -29.60 -13.81 10.34
CA ARG A 130 -30.22 -15.00 10.92
C ARG A 130 -29.28 -16.20 10.93
N GLU A 131 -28.54 -16.43 9.85
CA GLU A 131 -27.56 -17.52 9.76
C GLU A 131 -26.35 -17.27 10.67
N GLU A 132 -25.86 -16.03 10.75
CA GLU A 132 -24.79 -15.63 11.69
C GLU A 132 -25.24 -15.89 13.13
N LYS A 133 -26.44 -15.46 13.50
CA LYS A 133 -26.98 -15.71 14.83
C LYS A 133 -27.13 -17.20 15.15
N ARG A 134 -27.59 -18.01 14.19
CA ARG A 134 -27.65 -19.48 14.36
C ARG A 134 -26.25 -20.05 14.59
N ALA A 135 -25.27 -19.65 13.78
CA ALA A 135 -23.88 -20.12 13.90
C ALA A 135 -23.27 -19.72 15.26
N GLU A 136 -23.54 -18.51 15.74
CA GLU A 136 -23.12 -18.06 17.08
C GLU A 136 -23.76 -18.90 18.19
N GLU A 137 -25.06 -19.19 18.10
CA GLU A 137 -25.76 -20.04 19.06
C GLU A 137 -25.23 -21.49 19.05
N GLU A 138 -24.86 -22.02 17.89
CA GLU A 138 -24.23 -23.34 17.74
C GLU A 138 -22.84 -23.37 18.37
N LEU A 139 -22.00 -22.37 18.08
CA LEU A 139 -20.68 -22.23 18.69
C LEU A 139 -20.79 -22.11 20.22
N GLN A 140 -21.74 -21.34 20.73
CA GLN A 140 -21.98 -21.22 22.17
C GLN A 140 -22.38 -22.56 22.80
N LYS A 141 -23.17 -23.38 22.10
CA LYS A 141 -23.52 -24.72 22.58
C LYS A 141 -22.30 -25.63 22.60
N GLU A 142 -21.49 -25.61 21.55
CA GLU A 142 -20.25 -26.39 21.47
C GLU A 142 -19.27 -26.00 22.59
N ILE A 143 -19.07 -24.71 22.83
CA ILE A 143 -18.26 -24.21 23.95
C ILE A 143 -18.80 -24.71 25.28
N ARG A 144 -20.12 -24.60 25.50
CA ARG A 144 -20.77 -25.07 26.74
C ARG A 144 -20.64 -26.58 26.91
N GLU A 145 -20.67 -27.35 25.84
CA GLU A 145 -20.51 -28.80 25.86
C GLU A 145 -19.08 -29.17 26.21
N TRP A 146 -18.09 -28.53 25.58
CA TRP A 146 -16.68 -28.66 25.94
C TRP A 146 -16.40 -28.28 27.40
N GLU A 147 -17.00 -27.20 27.92
CA GLU A 147 -16.87 -26.81 29.33
C GLU A 147 -17.38 -27.88 30.30
N LYS A 148 -18.45 -28.61 29.94
CA LYS A 148 -18.97 -29.72 30.75
C LYS A 148 -18.04 -30.92 30.73
N ASP A 149 -17.51 -31.28 29.56
CA ASP A 149 -16.58 -32.40 29.42
C ASP A 149 -15.26 -32.15 30.17
N PHE A 150 -14.82 -30.88 30.25
CA PHE A 150 -13.69 -30.49 31.08
C PHE A 150 -13.99 -30.50 32.59
N ALA A 151 -15.23 -30.26 33.01
CA ALA A 151 -15.62 -30.28 34.43
C ALA A 151 -15.63 -31.70 35.03
N ASP A 152 -15.77 -32.75 34.21
CA ASP A 152 -15.74 -34.15 34.64
C ASP A 152 -14.30 -34.74 34.74
N CYS A 153 -13.25 -33.95 34.48
CA CYS A 153 -11.86 -34.39 34.64
C CYS A 153 -11.28 -34.25 36.06
N ASP A 154 -12.02 -33.70 37.02
CA ASP A 154 -11.46 -33.31 38.33
C ASP A 154 -11.56 -34.38 39.44
N ASP A 155 -11.53 -35.69 39.09
CA ASP A 155 -11.70 -36.75 40.11
C ASP A 155 -10.67 -37.88 40.11
N LYS A 156 -9.57 -37.82 39.34
CA LYS A 156 -8.44 -38.78 39.50
C LYS A 156 -7.07 -38.15 39.25
N ASP A 157 -6.55 -37.47 40.27
CA ASP A 157 -5.18 -37.66 40.78
C ASP A 157 -4.94 -36.79 42.02
N ASN A 158 -5.64 -37.09 43.13
CA ASN A 158 -5.19 -36.67 44.46
C ASN A 158 -4.05 -37.60 44.92
N GLY A 159 -2.88 -37.44 44.28
CA GLY A 159 -1.61 -37.98 44.74
C GLY A 159 -1.19 -37.27 46.03
N SER A 160 -1.26 -38.01 47.13
CA SER A 160 -0.82 -37.68 48.48
C SER A 160 0.43 -36.77 48.52
N LEU A 161 0.25 -35.52 48.96
CA LEU A 161 1.33 -34.61 49.33
C LEU A 161 1.54 -34.74 50.84
N ASP A 162 2.56 -35.52 51.20
CA ASP A 162 2.98 -35.79 52.57
C ASP A 162 3.54 -34.49 53.20
N LYS A 163 2.75 -33.89 54.08
CA LYS A 163 3.09 -32.67 54.82
C LYS A 163 4.02 -33.02 55.97
N ASN A 164 5.30 -33.26 55.71
CA ASN A 164 6.35 -33.26 56.74
C ASN A 164 7.74 -33.18 56.11
N LYS A 165 8.21 -31.96 55.80
CA LYS A 165 9.65 -31.67 55.69
C LYS A 165 9.97 -30.18 55.82
N ASP A 166 9.39 -29.52 56.81
CA ASP A 166 9.95 -28.27 57.33
C ASP A 166 10.93 -28.63 58.44
N LYS A 167 12.21 -28.77 58.06
CA LYS A 167 13.34 -28.66 58.98
C LYS A 167 14.47 -27.90 58.29
N ASP A 168 14.67 -26.70 58.80
CA ASP A 168 15.96 -26.06 59.06
C ASP A 168 16.72 -25.49 57.85
N LEU A 169 16.43 -24.23 57.50
CA LEU A 169 17.44 -23.29 57.03
C LEU A 169 17.16 -21.90 57.62
N ASP A 170 17.69 -21.71 58.83
CA ASP A 170 17.91 -20.43 59.49
C ASP A 170 19.09 -19.75 58.76
N VAL A 171 18.83 -18.67 58.02
CA VAL A 171 19.89 -17.83 57.43
C VAL A 171 19.60 -16.39 57.80
N SER A 172 20.35 -15.92 58.79
CA SER A 172 20.36 -14.59 59.39
C SER A 172 20.78 -13.47 58.42
N ASP A 173 20.05 -12.35 58.49
CA ASP A 173 20.19 -11.10 57.72
C ASP A 173 21.42 -10.23 58.11
N GLU A 174 22.66 -10.72 57.98
CA GLU A 174 23.87 -9.94 58.35
C GLU A 174 25.00 -9.88 57.30
N ASP A 175 24.78 -10.21 56.02
CA ASP A 175 25.85 -10.13 54.99
C ASP A 175 25.41 -9.46 53.67
N LEU A 176 24.91 -8.22 53.73
CA LEU A 176 24.82 -7.35 52.54
C LEU A 176 26.05 -6.43 52.48
N PRO A 177 26.99 -6.62 51.53
CA PRO A 177 28.10 -5.70 51.34
C PRO A 177 27.65 -4.40 50.66
N PHE A 178 28.20 -3.29 51.14
CA PHE A 178 28.10 -1.95 50.55
C PHE A 178 28.93 -1.82 49.27
#